data_AF-A0A1E5Q9D8-F1
#
_entry.id   AF-A0A1E5Q9D8-F1
#
_cell.length_a   1.000
_cell.length_b   1.000
_cell.length_c   1.000
_cell.angle_alpha   90.00
_cell.angle_beta   90.00
_cell.angle_gamma   90.00
#
_symmetry.space_group_name_H-M   'P 1'
#
loop_
_entity.id
_entity.type
_entity.pdbx_description
1 polymer ?
#
loop_
_entity_poly.entity_id
_entity_poly.type
_entity_poly.pdbx_seq_one_letter_code
_entity_poly.pdbx_strand_id
1 'polypeptide(L)'
;MKPKKPRRRDADLFRERLDAIIDMKHHLIRLAGMSDTVAQAAQMTGVDPERIYADRGYRGHNYEGEASVMLSGHKRGLSPQMKRELKRRSAIEATIGHMKTDGRLDRNFLKGQTGDAINALLVAAGHNMRLILNALAFWLAWIMSVTEKTVKIVKTDTSRLMIRYQTSMA
;
A
#
# COMPACT_ATOMS: atom_id res chain seq x y z
N MET A 1 -24.92 39.65 16.83
CA MET A 1 -23.81 39.32 15.90
C MET A 1 -23.84 37.81 15.66
N LYS A 2 -24.05 37.33 14.42
CA LYS A 2 -24.02 35.88 14.14
C LYS A 2 -22.60 35.35 14.39
N PRO A 3 -22.41 34.24 15.12
CA PRO A 3 -21.08 33.69 15.35
C PRO A 3 -20.44 33.36 14.00
N LYS A 4 -19.22 33.87 13.79
CA LYS A 4 -18.41 33.55 12.60
C LYS A 4 -18.27 32.03 12.56
N LYS A 5 -18.71 31.38 11.47
CA LYS A 5 -18.51 29.95 11.29
C LYS A 5 -17.01 29.66 11.45
N PRO A 6 -16.58 28.68 12.26
CA PRO A 6 -15.18 28.32 12.35
C PRO A 6 -14.69 28.01 10.93
N ARG A 7 -13.57 28.63 10.55
CA ARG A 7 -12.88 28.36 9.29
C ARG A 7 -12.69 26.85 9.24
N ARG A 8 -13.29 26.16 8.25
CA ARG A 8 -13.01 24.74 8.01
C ARG A 8 -11.48 24.64 7.97
N ARG A 9 -10.86 23.89 8.87
CA ARG A 9 -9.47 23.47 8.70
C ARG A 9 -9.43 22.81 7.34
N ASP A 10 -8.73 23.45 6.42
CA ASP A 10 -8.83 23.21 4.99
C ASP A 10 -8.65 21.72 4.70
N ALA A 11 -9.54 21.21 3.87
CA ALA A 11 -9.93 19.81 3.80
C ALA A 11 -8.87 18.89 3.17
N ASP A 12 -7.61 19.31 3.07
CA ASP A 12 -6.56 18.45 2.53
C ASP A 12 -5.16 19.04 2.81
N LEU A 13 -4.81 19.24 4.09
CA LEU A 13 -3.45 19.60 4.53
C LEU A 13 -2.38 18.68 3.90
N PHE A 14 -2.76 17.43 3.62
CA PHE A 14 -1.95 16.47 2.91
C PHE A 14 -1.76 16.76 1.43
N ARG A 15 -2.80 17.23 0.75
CA ARG A 15 -2.71 17.60 -0.67
C ARG A 15 -1.83 18.84 -0.79
N GLU A 16 -1.98 19.82 0.11
CA GLU A 16 -1.06 20.97 0.20
C GLU A 16 0.39 20.55 0.51
N ARG A 17 0.59 19.52 1.34
CA ARG A 17 1.94 19.00 1.65
C ARG A 17 2.53 18.16 0.53
N LEU A 18 1.73 17.34 -0.15
CA LEU A 18 2.17 16.65 -1.36
C LEU A 18 2.45 17.66 -2.47
N ASP A 19 1.64 18.70 -2.65
CA ASP A 19 1.92 19.79 -3.58
C ASP A 19 3.19 20.59 -3.18
N ALA A 20 3.56 20.60 -1.90
CA ALA A 20 4.80 21.20 -1.40
C ALA A 20 6.03 20.27 -1.53
N ILE A 21 5.86 18.96 -1.43
CA ILE A 21 6.90 17.92 -1.66
C ILE A 21 7.11 17.71 -3.17
N ILE A 22 6.00 17.72 -3.91
CA ILE A 22 5.86 17.52 -5.34
C ILE A 22 5.34 18.85 -5.89
N ASP A 23 6.22 19.83 -6.07
CA ASP A 23 5.83 21.07 -6.75
C ASP A 23 5.44 20.73 -8.21
N MET A 24 4.14 20.64 -8.47
CA MET A 24 3.58 20.31 -9.77
C MET A 24 3.94 21.35 -10.86
N LYS A 25 4.42 22.54 -10.48
CA LYS A 25 4.93 23.57 -11.40
C LYS A 25 6.46 23.49 -11.57
N HIS A 26 7.14 22.70 -10.75
CA HIS A 26 8.58 22.50 -10.83
C HIS A 26 8.93 21.91 -12.18
N HIS A 27 9.94 22.47 -12.84
CA HIS A 27 10.38 22.03 -14.16
C HIS A 27 10.70 20.52 -14.19
N LEU A 28 11.29 19.95 -13.13
CA LEU A 28 11.56 18.51 -13.06
C LEU A 28 10.30 17.64 -12.93
N ILE A 29 9.19 18.13 -12.36
CA ILE A 29 7.92 17.39 -12.27
C ILE A 29 7.09 17.60 -13.55
N ARG A 30 7.21 18.75 -14.20
CA ARG A 30 6.71 18.95 -15.57
C ARG A 30 7.48 18.14 -16.61
N LEU A 31 8.76 17.87 -16.38
CA LEU A 31 9.59 17.00 -17.21
C LEU A 31 9.35 15.52 -16.86
N ALA A 32 9.16 15.19 -15.57
CA ALA A 32 8.70 13.89 -15.10
C ALA A 32 7.22 13.66 -15.42
N GLY A 33 6.94 13.55 -16.71
CA GLY A 33 5.64 13.18 -17.23
C GLY A 33 5.22 11.79 -16.75
N MET A 34 4.00 11.41 -17.12
CA MET A 34 3.51 10.07 -16.84
C MET A 34 4.44 8.98 -17.41
N SER A 35 5.16 9.29 -18.51
CA SER A 35 6.20 8.43 -19.09
C SER A 35 7.35 8.14 -18.14
N ASP A 36 7.89 9.15 -17.45
CA ASP A 36 9.03 8.97 -16.54
C ASP A 36 8.62 8.16 -15.31
N THR A 37 7.42 8.41 -14.78
CA THR A 37 6.85 7.62 -13.68
C THR A 37 6.70 6.15 -14.09
N VAL A 38 6.22 5.89 -15.31
CA VAL A 38 6.05 4.54 -15.84
C VAL A 38 7.40 3.87 -16.08
N ALA A 39 8.38 4.59 -16.64
CA ALA A 39 9.73 4.07 -16.85
C ALA A 39 10.41 3.69 -15.53
N GLN A 40 10.30 4.55 -14.50
CA GLN A 40 10.79 4.24 -13.17
C GLN A 40 10.09 3.01 -12.57
N ALA A 41 8.75 2.94 -12.69
CA ALA A 41 8.01 1.78 -12.20
C ALA A 41 8.43 0.48 -12.91
N ALA A 42 8.63 0.54 -14.23
CA ALA A 42 9.12 -0.60 -15.02
C ALA A 42 10.53 -1.01 -14.59
N GLN A 43 11.42 -0.06 -14.33
CA GLN A 43 12.76 -0.34 -13.82
C GLN A 43 12.73 -0.99 -12.42
N MET A 44 11.88 -0.50 -11.52
CA MET A 44 11.78 -1.01 -10.15
C MET A 44 11.13 -2.40 -10.08
N THR A 45 10.18 -2.68 -10.97
CA THR A 45 9.41 -3.93 -10.94
C THR A 45 9.92 -4.98 -11.93
N GLY A 46 10.71 -4.57 -12.93
CA GLY A 46 11.12 -5.40 -14.06
C GLY A 46 9.97 -5.73 -15.03
N VAL A 47 8.82 -5.04 -14.92
CA VAL A 47 7.60 -5.31 -15.69
C VAL A 47 7.23 -4.08 -16.50
N ASP A 48 7.12 -4.24 -17.81
CA ASP A 48 6.57 -3.21 -18.68
C ASP A 48 5.02 -3.28 -18.67
N PRO A 49 4.31 -2.23 -18.21
CA PRO A 49 2.87 -2.31 -18.04
C PRO A 49 2.13 -2.25 -19.38
N GLU A 50 1.28 -3.25 -19.64
CA GLU A 50 0.36 -3.22 -20.79
C GLU A 50 -0.78 -2.19 -20.61
N ARG A 51 -1.20 -1.95 -19.35
CA ARG A 51 -2.31 -1.05 -18.99
C ARG A 51 -1.95 -0.21 -17.78
N ILE A 52 -2.24 1.08 -17.85
CA ILE A 52 -2.00 2.05 -16.77
C ILE A 52 -3.33 2.61 -16.30
N TYR A 53 -3.56 2.59 -14.98
CA TYR A 53 -4.77 3.13 -14.35
C TYR A 53 -4.44 4.41 -13.57
N ALA A 54 -4.72 5.57 -14.17
CA ALA A 54 -4.33 6.88 -13.66
C ALA A 54 -5.54 7.75 -13.25
N ASP A 55 -5.33 8.73 -12.37
CA ASP A 55 -6.45 9.52 -11.81
C ASP A 55 -6.86 10.60 -12.78
N ARG A 56 -8.07 11.14 -12.62
CA ARG A 56 -8.52 12.28 -13.44
C ARG A 56 -7.55 13.47 -13.41
N GLY A 57 -6.76 13.62 -12.35
CA GLY A 57 -5.71 14.65 -12.25
C GLY A 57 -4.59 14.50 -13.28
N TYR A 58 -4.35 13.29 -13.81
CA TYR A 58 -3.36 13.04 -14.85
C TYR A 58 -3.87 13.37 -16.27
N ARG A 59 -5.09 13.91 -16.40
CA ARG A 59 -5.62 14.35 -17.70
C ARG A 59 -4.73 15.46 -18.27
N GLY A 60 -4.21 15.26 -19.47
CA GLY A 60 -3.33 16.23 -20.16
C GLY A 60 -1.85 16.01 -19.90
N HIS A 61 -1.48 15.06 -19.05
CA HIS A 61 -0.11 14.55 -18.97
C HIS A 61 0.05 13.49 -20.06
N ASN A 62 0.46 13.92 -21.26
CA ASN A 62 0.58 13.06 -22.44
C ASN A 62 1.59 11.94 -22.15
N TYR A 63 1.10 10.70 -22.11
CA TYR A 63 1.91 9.50 -22.10
C TYR A 63 2.13 9.06 -23.56
N GLU A 64 3.38 8.83 -23.93
CA GLU A 64 3.77 8.52 -25.32
C GLU A 64 4.23 7.06 -25.50
N GLY A 65 4.07 6.21 -24.49
CA GLY A 65 4.43 4.80 -24.58
C GLY A 65 3.31 3.89 -25.10
N GLU A 66 3.61 2.60 -25.24
CA GLU A 66 2.72 1.59 -25.82
C GLU A 66 1.55 1.19 -24.89
N ALA A 67 1.69 1.44 -23.59
CA ALA A 67 0.69 1.07 -22.59
C ALA A 67 -0.64 1.83 -22.76
N SER A 68 -1.76 1.12 -22.63
CA SER A 68 -3.07 1.75 -22.67
C SER A 68 -3.39 2.47 -21.36
N VAL A 69 -3.59 3.78 -21.42
CA VAL A 69 -3.89 4.63 -20.27
C VAL A 69 -5.40 4.77 -20.06
N MET A 70 -5.88 4.29 -18.91
CA MET A 70 -7.25 4.50 -18.45
C MET A 70 -7.31 5.49 -17.29
N LEU A 71 -8.05 6.58 -17.49
CA LEU A 71 -8.34 7.55 -16.44
C LEU A 71 -9.55 7.14 -15.60
N SER A 72 -9.51 7.45 -14.29
CA SER A 72 -10.62 7.18 -13.38
C SER A 72 -11.92 7.86 -13.85
N GLY A 73 -13.05 7.15 -13.78
CA GLY A 73 -14.36 7.66 -14.20
C GLY A 73 -14.75 7.37 -15.66
N HIS A 74 -13.91 6.68 -16.45
CA HIS A 74 -14.35 6.10 -17.72
C HIS A 74 -15.45 5.06 -17.44
N LYS A 75 -16.62 5.18 -18.10
CA LYS A 75 -17.78 4.30 -17.87
C LYS A 75 -18.13 3.40 -19.05
N ARG A 76 -17.64 3.72 -20.26
CA ARG A 76 -17.93 2.99 -21.50
C ARG A 76 -16.71 2.18 -21.94
N GLY A 77 -16.93 1.04 -22.61
CA GLY A 77 -15.85 0.22 -23.18
C GLY A 77 -15.00 -0.58 -22.18
N LEU A 78 -15.38 -0.65 -20.90
CA LEU A 78 -14.61 -1.36 -19.87
C LEU A 78 -14.96 -2.86 -19.82
N SER A 79 -13.96 -3.71 -20.06
CA SER A 79 -14.07 -5.14 -19.79
C SER A 79 -14.24 -5.42 -18.28
N PRO A 80 -14.78 -6.59 -17.89
CA PRO A 80 -14.88 -6.98 -16.47
C PRO A 80 -13.52 -6.94 -15.74
N GLN A 81 -12.44 -7.32 -16.43
CA GLN A 81 -11.08 -7.25 -15.90
C GLN A 81 -10.67 -5.81 -15.62
N MET A 82 -10.88 -4.89 -16.57
CA MET A 82 -10.54 -3.48 -16.41
C MET A 82 -11.31 -2.83 -15.24
N LYS A 83 -12.57 -3.22 -15.04
CA LYS A 83 -13.37 -2.77 -13.87
C LYS A 83 -12.76 -3.25 -12.56
N ARG A 84 -12.28 -4.49 -12.49
CA ARG A 84 -11.63 -5.06 -11.30
C ARG A 84 -10.29 -4.38 -11.01
N GLU A 85 -9.49 -4.13 -12.03
CA GLU A 85 -8.21 -3.42 -11.94
C GLU A 85 -8.42 -1.97 -11.46
N LEU A 86 -9.38 -1.23 -12.05
CA LEU A 86 -9.79 0.09 -11.58
C LEU A 86 -10.27 0.09 -10.12
N LYS A 87 -10.99 -0.94 -9.69
CA LYS A 87 -11.45 -1.07 -8.30
C LYS A 87 -10.30 -1.37 -7.34
N ARG A 88 -9.32 -2.19 -7.72
CA ARG A 88 -8.14 -2.47 -6.88
C ARG A 88 -7.33 -1.22 -6.59
N ARG A 89 -7.26 -0.30 -7.56
CA ARG A 89 -6.58 0.98 -7.40
C ARG A 89 -7.14 1.81 -6.25
N SER A 90 -8.44 1.76 -5.95
CA SER A 90 -9.00 2.52 -4.82
C SER A 90 -8.45 2.09 -3.45
N ALA A 91 -7.83 0.91 -3.36
CA ALA A 91 -7.12 0.49 -2.15
C ALA A 91 -5.91 1.37 -1.86
N ILE A 92 -5.29 1.97 -2.88
CA ILE A 92 -4.13 2.87 -2.72
C ILE A 92 -4.52 4.08 -1.85
N GLU A 93 -5.71 4.66 -2.09
CA GLU A 93 -6.22 5.78 -1.28
C GLU A 93 -6.41 5.41 0.18
N ALA A 94 -6.89 4.18 0.45
CA ALA A 94 -7.01 3.69 1.82
C ALA A 94 -5.64 3.55 2.47
N THR A 95 -4.64 3.01 1.77
CA THR A 95 -3.26 2.92 2.26
C THR A 95 -2.66 4.30 2.56
N ILE A 96 -2.86 5.27 1.66
CA ILE A 96 -2.45 6.67 1.89
C ILE A 96 -3.16 7.24 3.11
N GLY A 97 -4.46 6.99 3.27
CA GLY A 97 -5.23 7.36 4.46
C GLY A 97 -4.60 6.81 5.76
N HIS A 98 -4.25 5.52 5.79
CA HIS A 98 -3.53 4.93 6.92
C HIS A 98 -2.16 5.55 7.15
N MET A 99 -1.42 5.90 6.10
CA MET A 99 -0.14 6.60 6.25
C MET A 99 -0.30 8.01 6.83
N LYS A 100 -1.37 8.73 6.46
CA LYS A 100 -1.73 10.03 7.05
C LYS A 100 -2.00 9.93 8.54
N THR A 101 -2.89 9.02 8.94
CA THR A 101 -3.35 8.89 10.33
C THR A 101 -2.36 8.13 11.19
N ASP A 102 -2.06 6.89 10.81
CA ASP A 102 -1.33 5.91 11.61
C ASP A 102 0.18 6.04 11.39
N GLY A 103 0.57 6.40 10.16
CA GLY A 103 1.94 6.73 9.80
C GLY A 103 2.37 8.13 10.20
N ARG A 104 1.43 8.98 10.67
CA ARG A 104 1.67 10.39 11.04
C ARG A 104 2.26 11.24 9.92
N LEU A 105 1.99 10.88 8.67
CA LEU A 105 2.43 11.68 7.52
C LEU A 105 1.92 13.13 7.59
N ASP A 106 0.73 13.32 8.18
CA ASP A 106 0.13 14.64 8.43
C ASP A 106 0.77 15.42 9.59
N ARG A 107 1.77 14.86 10.29
CA ARG A 107 2.44 15.49 11.43
C ARG A 107 3.94 15.56 11.21
N ASN A 108 4.37 16.34 10.22
CA ASN A 108 5.78 16.64 10.02
C ASN A 108 6.26 17.71 11.02
N PHE A 109 7.36 17.41 11.71
CA PHE A 109 8.07 18.34 12.61
C PHE A 109 9.36 18.89 12.00
N LEU A 110 9.76 18.36 10.83
CA LEU A 110 10.89 18.84 10.05
C LEU A 110 10.50 20.11 9.28
N LYS A 111 11.48 20.98 9.03
CA LYS A 111 11.25 22.27 8.36
C LYS A 111 11.50 22.18 6.86
N GLY A 112 10.61 22.82 6.09
CA GLY A 112 10.77 23.03 4.65
C GLY A 112 10.59 21.77 3.81
N GLN A 113 10.67 21.95 2.48
CA GLN A 113 10.39 20.91 1.48
C GLN A 113 11.29 19.67 1.65
N THR A 114 12.57 19.87 1.97
CA THR A 114 13.49 18.76 2.28
C THR A 114 13.01 17.95 3.48
N GLY A 115 12.54 18.63 4.53
CA GLY A 115 11.96 17.97 5.70
C GLY A 115 10.68 17.22 5.36
N ASP A 116 9.83 17.77 4.49
CA ASP A 116 8.61 17.10 4.02
C ASP A 116 8.92 15.84 3.22
N ALA A 117 9.91 15.88 2.32
CA ALA A 117 10.37 14.72 1.56
C ALA A 117 10.95 13.62 2.46
N ILE A 118 11.78 13.99 3.45
CA ILE A 118 12.33 13.05 4.43
C ILE A 118 11.21 12.39 5.23
N ASN A 119 10.24 13.17 5.71
CA ASN A 119 9.12 12.64 6.47
C ASN A 119 8.29 11.65 5.62
N ALA A 120 8.00 11.98 4.36
CA ALA A 120 7.28 11.09 3.45
C ALA A 120 8.03 9.75 3.23
N LEU A 121 9.34 9.82 2.99
CA LEU A 121 10.17 8.63 2.81
C LEU A 121 10.18 7.74 4.06
N LEU A 122 10.36 8.32 5.25
CA LEU A 122 10.40 7.58 6.50
C LEU A 122 9.05 6.96 6.86
N VAL A 123 7.94 7.66 6.61
CA VAL A 123 6.60 7.11 6.83
C VAL A 123 6.34 5.93 5.89
N ALA A 124 6.69 6.04 4.61
CA ALA A 124 6.57 4.94 3.66
C ALA A 124 7.42 3.72 4.07
N ALA A 125 8.67 3.96 4.47
CA ALA A 125 9.55 2.90 4.98
C ALA A 125 8.96 2.23 6.23
N GLY A 126 8.48 3.02 7.20
CA GLY A 126 7.85 2.51 8.41
C GLY A 126 6.57 1.71 8.14
N HIS A 127 5.77 2.12 7.15
CA HIS A 127 4.60 1.36 6.70
C HIS A 127 5.01 -0.01 6.13
N ASN A 128 6.02 -0.05 5.25
CA ASN A 128 6.53 -1.31 4.69
C ASN A 128 7.08 -2.24 5.78
N MET A 129 7.84 -1.71 6.74
CA MET A 129 8.32 -2.49 7.88
C MET A 129 7.15 -3.10 8.68
N ARG A 130 6.07 -2.36 8.90
CA ARG A 130 4.87 -2.86 9.58
C ARG A 130 4.21 -4.02 8.82
N LEU A 131 4.11 -3.92 7.49
CA LEU A 131 3.58 -5.01 6.66
C LEU A 131 4.45 -6.27 6.76
N ILE A 132 5.78 -6.12 6.68
CA ILE A 132 6.73 -7.23 6.84
C ILE A 132 6.59 -7.87 8.22
N LEU A 133 6.56 -7.07 9.29
CA LEU A 133 6.42 -7.58 10.65
C LEU A 133 5.08 -8.31 10.86
N ASN A 134 3.99 -7.80 10.30
CA ASN A 134 2.68 -8.48 10.36
C ASN A 134 2.70 -9.82 9.63
N ALA A 135 3.36 -9.90 8.46
CA ALA A 135 3.52 -11.15 7.74
C ALA A 135 4.37 -12.15 8.54
N LEU A 136 5.50 -11.71 9.11
CA LEU A 136 6.36 -12.54 9.94
C LEU A 136 5.63 -13.03 11.20
N ALA A 137 4.85 -12.17 11.86
CA ALA A 137 4.05 -12.55 13.02
C ALA A 137 3.00 -13.62 12.66
N PHE A 138 2.36 -13.49 11.50
CA PHE A 138 1.44 -14.51 10.99
C PHE A 138 2.14 -15.85 10.73
N TRP A 139 3.28 -15.84 10.04
CA TRP A 139 4.07 -17.04 9.79
C TRP A 139 4.54 -17.71 11.08
N LEU A 140 5.00 -16.92 12.07
CA LEU A 140 5.38 -17.42 13.38
C LEU A 140 4.21 -18.09 14.09
N ALA A 141 3.04 -17.45 14.11
CA ALA A 141 1.83 -18.02 14.72
C ALA A 141 1.40 -19.33 14.03
N TRP A 142 1.52 -19.39 12.71
CA TRP A 142 1.23 -20.60 11.95
C TRP A 142 2.19 -21.75 12.29
N ILE A 143 3.50 -21.47 12.32
CA ILE A 143 4.53 -22.46 12.71
C ILE A 143 4.28 -22.98 14.13
N MET A 144 4.00 -22.08 15.08
CA MET A 144 3.66 -22.45 16.46
C MET A 144 2.42 -23.37 16.51
N SER A 145 1.36 -23.03 15.75
CA SER A 145 0.15 -23.87 15.71
C SER A 145 0.38 -25.27 15.13
N VAL A 146 1.19 -25.37 14.07
CA VAL A 146 1.54 -26.66 13.45
C VAL A 146 2.38 -27.49 14.41
N THR A 147 3.42 -26.91 15.00
CA THR A 147 4.31 -27.61 15.94
C THR A 147 3.55 -28.11 17.17
N GLU A 148 2.66 -27.30 17.76
CA GLU A 148 1.81 -27.74 18.87
C GLU A 148 0.92 -28.94 18.52
N LYS A 149 0.31 -28.95 17.33
CA LYS A 149 -0.52 -30.07 16.87
C LYS A 149 0.31 -31.34 16.70
N THR A 150 1.48 -31.24 16.07
CA THR A 150 2.39 -32.37 15.86
C THR A 150 2.83 -32.97 17.20
N VAL A 151 3.22 -32.15 18.17
CA VAL A 151 3.62 -32.63 19.51
C VAL A 151 2.46 -33.36 20.22
N LYS A 152 1.22 -32.87 20.10
CA LYS A 152 0.05 -33.54 20.69
C LYS A 152 -0.24 -34.88 20.02
N ILE A 153 -0.13 -34.98 18.70
CA ILE A 153 -0.34 -36.24 17.95
C ILE A 153 0.67 -37.30 18.39
N VAL A 154 1.97 -36.96 18.39
CA VAL A 154 3.04 -37.88 18.78
C VAL A 154 2.85 -38.38 20.22
N LYS A 155 2.51 -37.49 21.16
CA LYS A 155 2.21 -37.90 22.54
C LYS A 155 1.02 -38.85 22.62
N THR A 156 -0.04 -38.59 21.87
CA THR A 156 -1.25 -39.42 21.87
C THR A 156 -0.97 -40.81 21.30
N ASP A 157 -0.21 -40.91 20.20
CA ASP A 157 0.17 -42.19 19.61
C ASP A 157 1.11 -42.99 20.52
N THR A 158 2.09 -42.33 21.14
CA THR A 158 2.99 -42.99 22.10
C THR A 158 2.22 -43.59 23.28
N SER A 159 1.27 -42.83 23.85
CA SER A 159 0.40 -43.31 24.93
C SER A 159 -0.48 -44.49 24.48
N ARG A 160 -1.02 -44.46 23.26
CA ARG A 160 -1.82 -45.56 22.70
C ARG A 160 -1.00 -46.83 22.50
N LEU A 161 0.25 -46.71 22.03
CA LEU A 161 1.16 -47.84 21.86
C LEU A 161 1.52 -48.49 23.20
N MET A 162 1.80 -47.69 24.23
CA MET A 162 2.11 -48.19 25.58
C MET A 162 0.93 -48.95 26.20
N ILE A 163 -0.30 -48.43 26.05
CA ILE A 163 -1.51 -49.12 26.52
C ILE A 163 -1.66 -50.48 25.81
N ARG A 164 -1.53 -50.52 24.47
CA ARG A 164 -1.63 -51.78 23.72
C ARG A 164 -0.60 -52.82 24.15
N TYR A 165 0.64 -52.41 24.41
CA TYR A 165 1.70 -53.32 24.85
C TYR A 165 1.40 -53.94 26.22
N GLN A 166 0.87 -53.15 27.16
CA GLN A 166 0.46 -53.65 28.47
C GLN A 166 -0.72 -54.63 28.38
N THR A 167 -1.69 -54.37 27.50
CA THR A 167 -2.85 -55.26 27.32
C THR A 167 -2.49 -56.58 26.62
N SER A 168 -1.42 -56.64 25.81
CA SER A 168 -0.98 -57.88 25.16
C SER A 168 -0.09 -58.78 26.03
N MET A 169 0.39 -58.27 27.17
CA MET A 169 1.27 -58.98 28.09
C MET A 169 0.56 -59.50 29.35
N ALA A 170 -0.72 -59.16 29.51
CA ALA A 170 -1.62 -59.66 30.56
C ALA A 170 -2.52 -60.77 30.01
#